data_AF-A0A183PX14-F1
#
_entry.id   AF-A0A183PX14-F1
#
_cell.length_a   1.000
_cell.length_b   1.000
_cell.length_c   1.000
_cell.angle_alpha   90.00
_cell.angle_beta   90.00
_cell.angle_gamma   90.00
#
_symmetry.space_group_name_H-M   'P 1'
#
loop_
_entity.id
_entity.type
_entity.pdbx_description
1 polymer ?
#
loop_
_entity_poly.entity_id
_entity_poly.type
_entity_poly.pdbx_seq_one_letter_code
_entity_poly.pdbx_strand_id
1 'polypeptide(L)'
;MSDEENLQKLLLMGFTDEDNIRAVLKSCSSDVNEAISVLSSEGVYTRNSCAFTPDKSMIRSKETLEDEYSGSATVSLDESSDPLDKLVLGHNISIGFSSLEFNRLQSRVLTEQWDIPCLRSQSLGVCLTGAIYEMKVNGLKTFDLYPEVQRFLTICLKECVTKVV
;
A
#
# COMPACT_ATOMS: atom_id res chain seq x y z
N MET A 1 -30.67 9.48 -11.53
CA MET A 1 -29.91 9.05 -10.34
C MET A 1 -29.26 10.30 -9.81
N SER A 2 -29.39 10.58 -8.53
CA SER A 2 -28.86 11.83 -7.97
C SER A 2 -27.33 11.71 -7.86
N ASP A 3 -26.59 12.76 -8.22
CA ASP A 3 -25.12 12.77 -8.09
C ASP A 3 -24.66 12.44 -6.66
N GLU A 4 -25.50 12.80 -5.68
CA GLU A 4 -25.29 12.51 -4.26
C GLU A 4 -25.43 11.00 -3.92
N GLU A 5 -26.34 10.28 -4.58
CA GLU A 5 -26.48 8.83 -4.40
C GLU A 5 -25.28 8.09 -4.99
N ASN A 6 -24.76 8.60 -6.11
CA ASN A 6 -23.58 8.08 -6.79
C ASN A 6 -22.31 8.35 -5.98
N LEU A 7 -22.19 9.55 -5.40
CA LEU A 7 -21.13 9.93 -4.45
C LEU A 7 -21.10 8.97 -3.24
N GLN A 8 -22.25 8.73 -2.60
CA GLN A 8 -22.34 7.81 -1.46
C GLN A 8 -21.93 6.38 -1.83
N LYS A 9 -22.33 5.88 -3.00
CA LYS A 9 -21.89 4.55 -3.47
C LYS A 9 -20.38 4.46 -3.63
N LEU A 10 -19.76 5.51 -4.19
CA LEU A 10 -18.30 5.59 -4.35
C LEU A 10 -17.60 5.65 -2.98
N LEU A 11 -18.11 6.44 -2.04
CA LEU A 11 -17.64 6.44 -0.66
C LEU A 11 -17.73 5.05 -0.01
N LEU A 12 -18.84 4.32 -0.20
CA LEU A 12 -19.02 2.95 0.29
C LEU A 12 -18.05 1.94 -0.36
N MET A 13 -17.63 2.16 -1.60
CA MET A 13 -16.63 1.33 -2.28
C MET A 13 -15.20 1.60 -1.78
N GLY A 14 -15.00 2.63 -0.94
CA GLY A 14 -13.71 2.97 -0.34
C GLY A 14 -13.03 4.18 -0.97
N PHE A 15 -13.71 4.92 -1.85
CA PHE A 15 -13.21 6.20 -2.35
C PHE A 15 -13.38 7.26 -1.25
N THR A 16 -12.28 7.72 -0.65
CA THR A 16 -12.29 8.61 0.52
C THR A 16 -12.24 10.11 0.19
N ASP A 17 -12.03 10.48 -1.08
CA ASP A 17 -11.88 11.88 -1.51
C ASP A 17 -13.17 12.35 -2.20
N GLU A 18 -14.03 13.01 -1.44
CA GLU A 18 -15.33 13.50 -1.92
C GLU A 18 -15.20 14.53 -3.04
N ASP A 19 -14.20 15.40 -2.98
CA ASP A 19 -13.99 16.47 -3.96
C ASP A 19 -13.52 15.89 -5.29
N ASN A 20 -12.62 14.91 -5.24
CA ASN A 20 -12.18 14.17 -6.42
C ASN A 20 -13.33 13.35 -7.02
N ILE A 21 -14.11 12.63 -6.20
CA ILE A 21 -15.27 11.87 -6.68
C ILE A 21 -16.28 12.80 -7.38
N ARG A 22 -16.56 13.98 -6.81
CA ARG A 22 -17.46 14.97 -7.43
C ARG A 22 -16.92 15.52 -8.74
N ALA A 23 -15.62 15.77 -8.84
CA ALA A 23 -14.99 16.24 -10.07
C ALA A 23 -15.05 15.16 -11.18
N VAL A 24 -14.79 13.90 -10.83
CA VAL A 24 -14.86 12.78 -11.76
C VAL A 24 -16.31 12.50 -12.18
N LEU A 25 -17.27 12.48 -11.26
CA LEU A 25 -18.69 12.29 -11.60
C LEU A 25 -19.21 13.38 -12.55
N LYS A 26 -18.78 14.64 -12.36
CA LYS A 26 -19.11 15.73 -13.30
C LYS A 26 -18.50 15.50 -14.69
N SER A 27 -17.28 14.97 -14.74
CA SER A 27 -16.57 14.67 -15.99
C SER A 27 -17.13 13.44 -16.70
N CYS A 28 -17.61 12.45 -15.95
CA CYS A 28 -18.17 11.19 -16.42
C CYS A 28 -19.70 11.25 -16.63
N SER A 29 -20.30 12.45 -16.68
CA SER A 29 -21.75 12.63 -16.89
C SER A 29 -22.66 11.87 -15.91
N SER A 30 -22.22 11.75 -14.64
CA SER A 30 -22.89 10.96 -13.59
C SER A 30 -22.94 9.43 -13.84
N ASP A 31 -22.10 8.91 -14.76
CA ASP A 31 -21.91 7.46 -14.90
C ASP A 31 -20.96 6.94 -13.82
N VAL A 32 -21.49 6.06 -12.98
CA VAL A 32 -20.73 5.46 -11.86
C VAL A 32 -19.65 4.51 -12.38
N ASN A 33 -19.92 3.74 -13.43
CA ASN A 33 -18.96 2.74 -13.91
C ASN A 33 -17.74 3.41 -14.56
N GLU A 34 -17.99 4.48 -15.32
CA GLU A 34 -16.93 5.28 -15.92
C GLU A 34 -16.12 6.01 -14.85
N ALA A 35 -16.80 6.56 -13.82
CA ALA A 35 -16.13 7.18 -12.68
C ALA A 35 -15.26 6.18 -11.89
N ILE A 36 -15.74 4.94 -11.69
CA ILE A 36 -14.94 3.87 -11.07
C ILE A 36 -13.69 3.58 -11.91
N SER A 37 -13.82 3.50 -13.24
CA SER A 37 -12.70 3.25 -14.15
C SER A 37 -11.62 4.33 -14.01
N VAL A 38 -12.03 5.60 -14.02
CA VAL A 38 -11.14 6.76 -13.86
C VAL A 38 -10.48 6.76 -12.48
N LEU A 39 -11.27 6.68 -11.41
CA LEU A 39 -10.76 6.69 -10.02
C LEU A 39 -9.87 5.48 -9.70
N SER A 40 -10.09 4.34 -10.37
CA SER A 40 -9.25 3.14 -10.23
C SER A 40 -7.95 3.25 -11.04
N SER A 41 -8.00 3.91 -12.21
CA SER A 41 -6.84 4.13 -13.07
C SER A 41 -5.85 5.15 -12.51
N GLU A 42 -6.33 6.13 -11.73
CA GLU A 42 -5.52 7.16 -11.06
C GLU A 42 -4.64 6.59 -9.92
N GLY A 43 -4.71 5.29 -9.63
CA GLY A 43 -3.69 4.58 -8.84
C GLY A 43 -3.71 4.80 -7.33
N VAL A 44 -4.71 5.49 -6.78
CA VAL A 44 -4.73 5.85 -5.34
C VAL A 44 -5.54 4.86 -4.47
N TYR A 45 -6.48 4.08 -5.02
CA TYR A 45 -7.52 3.43 -4.20
C TYR A 45 -7.38 1.94 -3.87
N THR A 46 -6.33 1.25 -4.31
CA THR A 46 -6.08 -0.13 -3.83
C THR A 46 -5.36 -0.19 -2.47
N ARG A 47 -5.10 0.95 -1.82
CA ARG A 47 -4.26 0.98 -0.60
C ARG A 47 -5.00 0.82 0.74
N ASN A 48 -6.32 1.03 0.80
CA ASN A 48 -7.00 1.24 2.09
C ASN A 48 -8.33 0.49 2.32
N SER A 49 -8.51 -0.72 1.79
CA SER A 49 -9.66 -1.55 2.18
C SER A 49 -9.35 -2.46 3.38
N CYS A 50 -9.20 -1.86 4.57
CA CYS A 50 -9.54 -2.49 5.84
C CYS A 50 -9.62 -1.44 6.97
N ALA A 51 -10.75 -0.76 7.07
CA ALA A 51 -11.12 -0.10 8.31
C ALA A 51 -12.64 -0.21 8.50
N PHE A 52 -13.05 -1.23 9.25
CA PHE A 52 -14.32 -1.17 9.97
C PHE A 52 -14.28 0.07 10.89
N THR A 53 -15.26 0.95 10.75
CA THR A 53 -15.57 2.00 11.74
C THR A 53 -16.91 1.64 12.41
N PRO A 54 -17.37 2.29 13.51
CA PRO A 54 -16.78 3.43 14.20
C PRO A 54 -16.76 3.31 15.75
N ASP A 55 -15.82 4.00 16.40
CA ASP A 55 -16.18 4.73 17.60
C ASP A 55 -15.42 6.07 17.69
N LYS A 56 -16.01 6.98 18.45
CA LYS A 56 -16.08 8.42 18.32
C LYS A 56 -15.03 9.14 19.19
N SER A 57 -14.15 9.97 18.59
CA SER A 57 -13.64 11.25 19.14
C SER A 57 -12.70 11.88 18.09
N MET A 58 -13.01 13.03 17.49
CA MET A 58 -12.83 14.40 18.01
C MET A 58 -11.40 14.65 18.52
N ILE A 59 -10.56 15.26 17.67
CA ILE A 59 -9.72 16.45 17.96
C ILE A 59 -9.26 17.07 16.63
N ARG A 60 -9.20 18.40 16.66
CA ARG A 60 -9.14 19.38 15.58
C ARG A 60 -7.77 20.04 15.49
N SER A 61 -7.48 20.60 14.32
CA SER A 61 -6.53 21.71 14.01
C SER A 61 -5.11 21.23 13.65
N LYS A 62 -4.39 21.81 12.70
CA LYS A 62 -4.48 23.16 12.10
C LYS A 62 -3.68 23.21 10.78
N GLU A 63 -4.18 24.02 9.84
CA GLU A 63 -3.58 24.44 8.56
C GLU A 63 -2.17 25.03 8.72
N THR A 64 -1.34 24.90 7.67
CA THR A 64 -0.60 26.03 7.06
C THR A 64 -0.31 25.70 5.59
N LEU A 65 -0.66 26.65 4.72
CA LEU A 65 -0.41 26.74 3.26
C LEU A 65 1.13 26.85 3.01
N GLU A 66 1.73 26.76 1.82
CA GLU A 66 1.67 27.69 0.68
C GLU A 66 2.23 27.04 -0.60
N ASP A 67 1.88 27.65 -1.73
CA ASP A 67 1.96 27.27 -3.15
C ASP A 67 3.35 26.95 -3.75
N GLU A 68 3.38 26.16 -4.85
CA GLU A 68 3.72 26.70 -6.19
C GLU A 68 3.61 25.63 -7.31
N TYR A 69 3.04 26.08 -8.43
CA TYR A 69 2.69 25.34 -9.65
C TYR A 69 3.71 25.68 -10.74
N SER A 70 4.42 24.69 -11.32
CA SER A 70 4.87 24.75 -12.72
C SER A 70 5.43 23.42 -13.18
N GLY A 71 4.87 22.89 -14.27
CA GLY A 71 5.35 21.68 -14.91
C GLY A 71 6.70 21.85 -15.60
N SER A 72 7.36 20.72 -15.86
CA SER A 72 7.98 20.40 -17.14
C SER A 72 8.61 19.02 -17.03
N ALA A 73 8.28 18.16 -17.98
CA ALA A 73 9.01 16.93 -18.22
C ALA A 73 10.49 17.24 -18.46
N THR A 74 11.35 16.86 -17.52
CA THR A 74 12.77 16.63 -17.78
C THR A 74 13.06 15.22 -17.33
N VAL A 75 13.14 14.32 -18.31
CA VAL A 75 13.78 13.01 -18.14
C VAL A 75 15.26 13.26 -17.90
N SER A 76 15.61 13.50 -16.64
CA SER A 76 16.98 13.35 -16.17
C SER A 76 17.25 11.86 -16.13
N LEU A 77 17.83 11.32 -17.20
CA LEU A 77 18.50 10.02 -17.17
C LEU A 77 19.70 10.17 -16.24
N ASP A 78 19.46 10.04 -14.94
CA ASP A 78 20.54 9.93 -13.97
C ASP A 78 21.12 8.52 -14.06
N GLU A 79 22.28 8.45 -14.69
CA GLU A 79 23.15 7.28 -14.81
C GLU A 79 23.93 7.07 -13.49
N SER A 80 23.21 7.03 -12.36
CA SER A 80 23.77 6.69 -11.04
C SER A 80 22.85 5.83 -10.15
N SER A 81 21.76 5.28 -10.70
CA SER A 81 20.91 4.37 -9.94
C SER A 81 21.70 3.10 -9.56
N ASP A 82 21.81 2.82 -8.25
CA ASP A 82 22.33 1.55 -7.74
C ASP A 82 21.66 0.40 -8.51
N PRO A 83 22.39 -0.63 -9.00
CA PRO A 83 21.76 -1.79 -9.63
C PRO A 83 20.64 -2.40 -8.78
N LEU A 84 20.68 -2.24 -7.45
CA LEU A 84 19.60 -2.61 -6.54
C LEU A 84 18.34 -1.75 -6.74
N ASP A 85 18.45 -0.46 -7.02
CA ASP A 85 17.31 0.43 -7.22
C ASP A 85 16.49 0.07 -8.46
N LYS A 86 17.14 -0.49 -9.49
CA LYS A 86 16.46 -1.01 -10.69
C LYS A 86 15.60 -2.23 -10.37
N LEU A 87 16.02 -3.08 -9.42
CA LEU A 87 15.28 -4.28 -9.01
C LEU A 87 14.02 -3.96 -8.20
N VAL A 88 13.96 -2.76 -7.64
CA VAL A 88 12.87 -2.35 -6.76
C VAL A 88 12.12 -1.13 -7.32
N LEU A 89 12.35 -0.82 -8.59
CA LEU A 89 11.64 0.20 -9.35
C LEU A 89 10.16 -0.19 -9.49
N GLY A 90 9.25 0.74 -9.16
CA GLY A 90 7.79 0.47 -9.14
C GLY A 90 7.31 -0.28 -7.89
N HIS A 91 8.14 -0.44 -6.87
CA HIS A 91 7.78 -1.05 -5.60
C HIS A 91 7.82 0.00 -4.48
N ASN A 92 6.76 0.08 -3.66
CA ASN A 92 6.69 1.03 -2.56
C ASN A 92 7.50 0.53 -1.35
N ILE A 93 8.83 0.66 -1.40
CA ILE A 93 9.75 0.33 -0.29
C ILE A 93 9.83 1.47 0.73
N SER A 94 8.79 2.28 0.90
CA SER A 94 8.87 3.43 1.82
C SER A 94 8.52 3.06 3.26
N ILE A 95 8.04 1.83 3.48
CA ILE A 95 7.49 1.40 4.77
C ILE A 95 8.39 0.30 5.34
N GLY A 96 8.79 0.50 6.60
CA GLY A 96 9.57 -0.48 7.36
C GLY A 96 8.81 -1.75 7.71
N PHE A 97 9.51 -2.66 8.38
CA PHE A 97 8.97 -3.98 8.65
C PHE A 97 7.78 -3.92 9.64
N SER A 98 6.64 -4.51 9.24
CA SER A 98 5.44 -4.54 10.07
C SER A 98 5.36 -5.82 10.90
N SER A 99 5.55 -5.69 12.22
CA SER A 99 5.40 -6.81 13.17
C SER A 99 3.96 -7.37 13.17
N LEU A 100 2.95 -6.53 12.91
CA LEU A 100 1.56 -6.98 12.83
C LEU A 100 1.34 -7.96 11.66
N GLU A 101 1.82 -7.58 10.48
CA GLU A 101 1.69 -8.42 9.28
C GLU A 101 2.55 -9.68 9.38
N PHE A 102 3.71 -9.58 10.02
CA PHE A 102 4.53 -10.76 10.31
C PHE A 102 3.83 -11.75 11.23
N ASN A 103 3.22 -11.30 12.32
CA ASN A 103 2.48 -12.18 13.23
C ASN A 103 1.29 -12.82 12.52
N ARG A 104 0.54 -12.06 11.70
CA ARG A 104 -0.55 -12.59 10.88
C ARG A 104 -0.09 -13.68 9.92
N LEU A 105 1.02 -13.44 9.20
CA LEU A 105 1.61 -14.42 8.30
C LEU A 105 2.11 -15.65 9.05
N GLN A 106 2.84 -15.45 10.15
CA GLN A 106 3.39 -16.52 10.96
C GLN A 106 2.29 -17.42 11.53
N SER A 107 1.20 -16.85 12.05
CA SER A 107 0.07 -17.65 12.52
C SER A 107 -0.50 -18.52 11.40
N ARG A 108 -0.66 -18.00 10.17
CA ARG A 108 -1.19 -18.79 9.05
C ARG A 108 -0.23 -19.87 8.59
N VAL A 109 1.06 -19.54 8.48
CA VAL A 109 2.10 -20.43 7.95
C VAL A 109 2.45 -21.53 8.96
N LEU A 110 2.44 -21.23 10.26
CA LEU A 110 2.71 -22.23 11.31
C LEU A 110 1.46 -23.02 11.71
N THR A 111 0.27 -22.54 11.37
CA THR A 111 -0.95 -23.37 11.39
C THR A 111 -1.03 -24.12 10.05
N GLU A 112 -1.68 -25.28 9.97
CA GLU A 112 -1.82 -26.06 8.72
C GLU A 112 -2.79 -25.42 7.70
N GLN A 113 -2.86 -24.09 7.64
CA GLN A 113 -3.59 -23.38 6.60
C GLN A 113 -2.71 -23.30 5.34
N TRP A 114 -3.17 -23.95 4.27
CA TRP A 114 -2.47 -24.05 2.98
C TRP A 114 -2.62 -22.80 2.10
N ASP A 115 -3.47 -21.85 2.49
CA ASP A 115 -3.70 -20.61 1.76
C ASP A 115 -2.75 -19.51 2.24
N ILE A 116 -1.53 -19.52 1.67
CA ILE A 116 -0.53 -18.50 1.98
C ILE A 116 -0.86 -17.23 1.23
N PRO A 117 -1.04 -16.11 1.94
CA PRO A 117 -1.45 -14.85 1.34
C PRO A 117 -0.27 -14.19 0.61
N CYS A 118 -0.08 -14.58 -0.66
CA CYS A 118 1.10 -14.31 -1.46
C CYS A 118 1.02 -13.03 -2.32
N LEU A 119 -0.12 -12.34 -2.32
CA LEU A 119 -0.25 -11.09 -3.07
C LEU A 119 0.62 -9.99 -2.45
N ARG A 120 0.99 -9.02 -3.29
CA ARG A 120 1.85 -7.90 -2.89
C ARG A 120 1.27 -7.05 -1.75
N SER A 121 -0.05 -6.87 -1.74
CA SER A 121 -0.79 -6.12 -0.72
C SER A 121 -1.08 -6.94 0.55
N GLN A 122 -0.73 -8.22 0.56
CA GLN A 122 -1.01 -9.13 1.65
C GLN A 122 0.24 -9.40 2.50
N SER A 123 0.08 -10.14 3.61
CA SER A 123 1.09 -10.22 4.66
C SER A 123 2.45 -10.74 4.18
N LEU A 124 2.52 -11.69 3.22
CA LEU A 124 3.81 -12.10 2.65
C LEU A 124 4.47 -10.96 1.86
N GLY A 125 3.71 -10.29 0.99
CA GLY A 125 4.22 -9.19 0.17
C GLY A 125 4.64 -7.97 0.99
N VAL A 126 3.88 -7.64 2.04
CA VAL A 126 4.19 -6.55 2.98
C VAL A 126 5.44 -6.88 3.80
N CYS A 127 5.57 -8.10 4.34
CA CYS A 127 6.78 -8.52 5.06
C CYS A 127 8.02 -8.54 4.16
N LEU A 128 7.90 -9.01 2.91
CA LEU A 128 9.01 -8.97 1.94
C LEU A 128 9.45 -7.54 1.65
N THR A 129 8.50 -6.65 1.36
CA THR A 129 8.83 -5.25 1.01
C THR A 129 9.44 -4.52 2.22
N GLY A 130 8.90 -4.75 3.43
CA GLY A 130 9.46 -4.20 4.66
C GLY A 130 10.85 -4.76 5.00
N ALA A 131 11.11 -6.06 4.75
CA ALA A 131 12.43 -6.64 4.97
C ALA A 131 13.47 -6.04 4.01
N ILE A 132 13.09 -5.84 2.75
CA ILE A 132 13.94 -5.15 1.76
C ILE A 132 14.23 -3.71 2.19
N TYR A 133 13.24 -2.99 2.72
CA TYR A 133 13.45 -1.64 3.27
C TYR A 133 14.51 -1.65 4.37
N GLU A 134 14.33 -2.48 5.40
CA GLU A 134 15.25 -2.50 6.54
C GLU A 134 16.67 -2.89 6.10
N MET A 135 16.80 -3.86 5.18
CA MET A 135 18.08 -4.25 4.60
C MET A 135 18.72 -3.14 3.78
N LYS A 136 17.93 -2.33 3.07
CA LYS A 136 18.43 -1.18 2.30
C LYS A 136 18.95 -0.09 3.23
N VAL A 137 18.25 0.18 4.33
CA VAL A 137 18.61 1.25 5.28
C VAL A 137 19.77 0.84 6.19
N ASN A 138 19.72 -0.37 6.75
CA ASN A 138 20.63 -0.82 7.81
C ASN A 138 21.67 -1.84 7.33
N GLY A 139 21.57 -2.32 6.09
CA GLY A 139 22.43 -3.38 5.56
C GLY A 139 22.29 -4.68 6.33
N LEU A 140 23.40 -5.40 6.52
CA LEU A 140 23.41 -6.66 7.27
C LEU A 140 23.13 -6.49 8.78
N LYS A 141 23.29 -5.28 9.33
CA LYS A 141 22.97 -5.01 10.75
C LYS A 141 21.47 -5.18 11.05
N THR A 142 20.63 -5.20 10.02
CA THR A 142 19.20 -5.50 10.12
C THR A 142 18.92 -6.77 10.92
N PHE A 143 19.75 -7.80 10.79
CA PHE A 143 19.55 -9.06 11.50
C PHE A 143 19.73 -8.95 13.01
N ASP A 144 20.58 -8.03 13.47
CA ASP A 144 20.79 -7.77 14.90
C ASP A 144 19.76 -6.77 15.46
N LEU A 145 19.36 -5.79 14.65
CA LEU A 145 18.44 -4.72 15.04
C LEU A 145 16.97 -5.18 15.03
N TYR A 146 16.60 -6.05 14.09
CA TYR A 146 15.23 -6.48 13.86
C TYR A 146 15.15 -8.01 13.84
N PRO A 147 15.06 -8.66 15.02
CA PRO A 147 15.00 -10.12 15.11
C PRO A 147 13.78 -10.73 14.41
N GLU A 148 12.72 -9.93 14.24
CA GLU A 148 11.52 -10.31 13.49
C GLU A 148 11.80 -10.47 12.00
N VAL A 149 12.61 -9.57 11.42
CA VAL A 149 13.07 -9.67 10.02
C VAL A 149 13.93 -10.91 9.83
N GLN A 150 14.84 -11.17 10.77
CA GLN A 150 15.67 -12.38 10.77
C GLN A 150 14.81 -13.64 10.80
N ARG A 151 13.84 -13.72 11.71
CA ARG A 151 12.94 -14.86 11.87
C ARG A 151 12.04 -15.03 10.65
N PHE A 152 11.59 -13.93 10.06
CA PHE A 152 10.86 -13.94 8.80
C PHE A 152 11.67 -14.58 7.67
N LEU A 153 12.88 -14.09 7.41
CA LEU A 153 13.71 -14.56 6.29
C LEU A 153 14.20 -16.00 6.47
N THR A 154 14.51 -16.43 7.70
CA THR A 154 15.12 -17.74 7.97
C THR A 154 14.11 -18.86 8.17
N ILE A 155 12.94 -18.55 8.74
CA ILE A 155 11.93 -19.56 9.11
C ILE A 155 10.67 -19.35 8.28
N CYS A 156 10.01 -18.20 8.45
CA CYS A 156 8.65 -18.03 7.91
C CYS A 156 8.63 -18.04 6.37
N LEU A 157 9.58 -17.37 5.72
CA LEU A 157 9.68 -17.33 4.27
C LEU A 157 9.95 -18.72 3.67
N LYS A 158 10.82 -19.50 4.32
CA LYS A 158 11.12 -20.88 3.91
C LYS A 158 9.85 -21.74 3.94
N GLU A 159 9.10 -21.67 5.03
CA GLU A 159 7.84 -22.39 5.17
C GLU A 159 6.79 -21.92 4.15
N CYS A 160 6.76 -20.62 3.84
CA CYS A 160 5.88 -20.08 2.79
C CYS A 160 6.18 -20.74 1.44
N VAL A 161 7.45 -20.76 1.03
CA VAL A 161 7.85 -21.36 -0.26
C VAL A 161 7.57 -22.86 -0.28
N THR A 162 7.75 -23.56 0.84
CA THR A 162 7.55 -25.01 0.93
C THR A 162 6.08 -25.42 0.79
N LYS A 163 5.14 -24.57 1.22
CA LYS A 163 3.70 -24.84 1.16
C LYS A 163 3.03 -24.33 -0.13
N VAL A 164 3.70 -23.46 -0.88
CA VAL A 164 3.22 -22.92 -2.17
C VAL A 164 3.53 -23.86 -3.34
N VAL A 165 4.47 -24.80 -3.17
CA VAL A 165 4.88 -25.81 -4.16
C VAL A 165 4.23 -27.15 -3.84
#